data_AF-A0A2R8G5Z6-F1
#
_entry.id   AF-A0A2R8G5Z6-F1
#
_cell.length_a   1.000
_cell.length_b   1.000
_cell.length_c   1.000
_cell.angle_alpha   90.00
_cell.angle_beta   90.00
_cell.angle_gamma   90.00
#
_symmetry.space_group_name_H-M   'P 1'
#
loop_
_entity.id
_entity.type
_entity.pdbx_description
1 polymer ?
#
loop_
_entity_poly.entity_id
_entity_poly.type
_entity_poly.pdbx_seq_one_letter_code
_entity_poly.pdbx_strand_id
1 'polypeptide(L)'
;VDIVAVNDPFIEPHYAAYMLKYDSTHGQFKGDIKVDGNNLTVNGKTIRFHMEKDPANIPWSETGAYYVVESTGVFTTTEKAKAHLKGGAKKVVISAPSADAP
;
A
#
# COMPACT_ATOMS: atom_id res chain seq x y z
N VAL A 1 1.45 13.87 -4.66
CA VAL A 1 0.77 12.79 -3.90
C VAL A 1 1.72 12.33 -2.82
N ASP A 2 1.21 12.09 -1.61
CA ASP A 2 2.00 11.55 -0.49
C ASP A 2 1.53 10.13 -0.18
N ILE A 3 2.47 9.21 -0.03
CA ILE A 3 2.19 7.85 0.41
C ILE A 3 2.26 7.84 1.94
N VAL A 4 1.13 7.59 2.58
CA VAL A 4 0.99 7.64 4.04
C VAL A 4 0.81 6.25 4.66
N ALA A 5 0.41 5.26 3.86
CA ALA A 5 0.22 3.88 4.30
C ALA A 5 0.47 2.88 3.16
N VAL A 6 0.87 1.67 3.52
CA VAL A 6 1.06 0.50 2.64
C VAL A 6 0.52 -0.73 3.35
N ASN A 7 -0.02 -1.68 2.58
CA ASN A 7 -0.45 -2.98 3.09
C ASN A 7 0.10 -4.10 2.21
N ASP A 8 0.73 -5.10 2.83
CA ASP A 8 1.01 -6.39 2.18
C ASP A 8 1.06 -7.50 3.23
N PRO A 9 0.18 -8.52 3.20
CA PRO A 9 0.14 -9.58 4.20
C PRO A 9 1.29 -10.60 4.09
N PHE A 10 2.11 -10.52 3.03
CA PHE A 10 3.21 -11.45 2.77
C PHE A 10 4.59 -10.81 2.92
N ILE A 11 4.65 -9.51 3.18
CA ILE A 11 5.89 -8.75 3.30
C ILE A 11 5.87 -8.02 4.64
N GLU A 12 6.83 -8.31 5.51
CA GLU A 12 7.01 -7.57 6.77
C GLU A 12 7.89 -6.32 6.56
N PRO A 13 7.87 -5.31 7.46
CA PRO A 13 8.55 -4.02 7.26
C PRO A 13 10.05 -4.08 6.93
N HIS A 14 10.84 -4.96 7.54
CA HIS A 14 12.26 -5.11 7.20
C HIS A 14 12.45 -5.64 5.78
N TYR A 15 11.63 -6.62 5.37
CA TYR A 15 11.66 -7.13 4.02
C TYR A 15 11.14 -6.10 3.00
N ALA A 16 10.11 -5.33 3.34
CA ALA A 16 9.64 -4.21 2.51
C ALA A 16 10.74 -3.16 2.32
N ALA A 17 11.47 -2.81 3.38
CA ALA A 17 12.60 -1.89 3.29
C ALA A 17 13.72 -2.43 2.38
N TYR A 18 14.00 -3.73 2.45
CA TYR A 18 14.95 -4.40 1.55
C TYR A 18 14.49 -4.35 0.09
N MET A 19 13.25 -4.75 -0.19
CA MET A 19 12.65 -4.75 -1.53
C MET A 19 12.58 -3.36 -2.15
N LEU A 20 12.27 -2.33 -1.34
CA LEU A 20 12.28 -0.95 -1.82
C LEU A 20 13.72 -0.44 -2.07
N LYS A 21 14.70 -0.88 -1.29
CA LYS A 21 16.09 -0.42 -1.42
C LYS A 21 16.77 -0.98 -2.66
N TYR A 22 16.51 -2.24 -2.99
CA TYR A 22 17.22 -2.98 -4.03
C TYR A 22 16.25 -3.49 -5.10
N ASP A 23 16.25 -2.82 -6.25
CA ASP A 23 15.48 -3.23 -7.43
C ASP A 23 16.43 -3.66 -8.56
N SER A 24 16.22 -4.85 -9.12
CA SER A 24 17.08 -5.42 -10.17
C SER A 24 16.90 -4.75 -11.54
N THR A 25 15.77 -4.08 -11.77
CA THR A 25 15.41 -3.45 -13.06
C THR A 25 15.75 -1.96 -13.04
N HIS A 26 15.42 -1.26 -11.97
CA HIS A 26 15.59 0.18 -11.82
C HIS A 26 16.80 0.57 -10.96
N GLY A 27 17.49 -0.41 -10.37
CA GLY A 27 18.67 -0.21 -9.53
C GLY A 27 18.33 0.19 -8.09
N GLN A 28 19.34 0.63 -7.35
CA GLN A 28 19.18 0.97 -5.94
C GLN A 28 18.41 2.28 -5.72
N PHE A 29 17.48 2.28 -4.77
CA PHE A 29 16.80 3.50 -4.33
C PHE A 29 17.80 4.48 -3.72
N LYS A 30 17.81 5.71 -4.25
CA LYS A 30 18.77 6.77 -3.90
C LYS A 30 18.42 7.52 -2.62
N GLY A 31 17.20 7.38 -2.13
CA GLY A 31 16.77 7.97 -0.86
C GLY A 31 17.11 7.11 0.36
N ASP A 32 16.70 7.63 1.51
CA ASP A 32 16.84 6.98 2.80
C ASP A 32 15.60 6.17 3.13
N ILE A 33 15.81 4.94 3.61
CA ILE A 33 14.76 4.04 4.06
C ILE A 33 15.21 3.46 5.41
N LYS A 34 14.31 3.51 6.40
CA LYS A 34 14.52 2.92 7.72
C LYS A 34 13.25 2.21 8.15
N VAL A 35 13.39 1.16 8.94
CA VAL A 35 12.26 0.56 9.67
C VAL A 35 12.15 1.29 11.01
N ASP A 36 10.93 1.69 11.36
CA ASP A 36 10.59 2.35 12.62
C ASP A 36 9.48 1.56 13.33
N GLY A 37 9.86 0.64 14.20
CA GLY A 37 8.95 -0.35 14.78
C GLY A 37 8.28 -1.18 13.68
N ASN A 38 6.95 -1.07 13.58
CA ASN A 38 6.15 -1.75 12.56
C ASN A 38 5.86 -0.86 11.34
N ASN A 39 6.72 0.12 11.05
CA ASN A 39 6.56 1.10 9.96
C ASN A 39 7.80 1.25 9.11
N LEU A 40 7.63 1.95 8.00
CA LEU A 40 8.73 2.47 7.21
C LEU A 40 8.87 3.97 7.43
N THR A 41 10.10 4.47 7.46
CA THR A 41 10.39 5.89 7.33
C THR A 41 11.21 6.08 6.05
N VAL A 42 10.63 6.78 5.08
CA VAL A 42 11.23 7.02 3.76
C VAL A 42 11.46 8.51 3.58
N ASN A 43 12.71 8.92 3.34
CA ASN A 43 13.13 10.32 3.23
C ASN A 43 12.58 11.20 4.39
N GLY A 44 12.61 10.67 5.62
CA GLY A 44 12.14 11.37 6.82
C GLY A 44 10.62 11.37 7.02
N LYS A 45 9.82 10.76 6.12
CA LYS A 45 8.37 10.61 6.28
C LYS A 45 8.01 9.20 6.74
N THR A 46 7.29 9.09 7.85
CA THR A 46 6.76 7.82 8.33
C THR A 46 5.57 7.38 7.48
N ILE A 47 5.60 6.12 7.06
CA ILE A 47 4.58 5.42 6.28
C ILE A 47 4.05 4.28 7.14
N ARG A 48 2.75 4.26 7.38
CA ARG A 48 2.11 3.18 8.14
C ARG A 48 2.18 1.87 7.36
N PHE A 49 2.68 0.81 7.96
CA PHE A 49 2.69 -0.52 7.34
C PHE A 49 1.63 -1.43 7.98
N HIS A 50 0.83 -2.08 7.14
CA HIS A 50 -0.19 -3.08 7.51
C HIS A 50 0.09 -4.42 6.81
N MET A 51 -0.45 -5.50 7.35
CA MET A 51 -0.27 -6.86 6.83
C MET A 51 -1.60 -7.62 6.78
N GLU A 52 -2.67 -6.94 6.39
CA GLU A 52 -4.02 -7.51 6.31
C GLU A 52 -4.25 -8.22 4.99
N LYS A 53 -4.89 -9.41 5.06
CA LYS A 53 -5.31 -10.17 3.87
C LYS A 53 -6.63 -9.69 3.30
N ASP A 54 -7.54 -9.25 4.17
CA ASP A 54 -8.82 -8.68 3.77
C ASP A 54 -8.68 -7.16 3.66
N PRO A 55 -8.86 -6.56 2.47
CA PRO A 55 -8.78 -5.12 2.29
C PRO A 55 -9.77 -4.31 3.17
N ALA A 56 -10.85 -4.95 3.62
CA ALA A 56 -11.83 -4.34 4.51
C ALA A 56 -11.30 -4.05 5.91
N ASN A 57 -10.26 -4.79 6.36
CA ASN A 57 -9.69 -4.64 7.69
C ASN A 57 -8.62 -3.56 7.78
N ILE A 58 -8.17 -3.02 6.64
CA ILE A 58 -7.07 -2.04 6.63
C ILE A 58 -7.60 -0.67 7.06
N PRO A 59 -7.12 -0.08 8.16
CA PRO A 59 -7.67 1.16 8.71
C PRO A 59 -7.10 2.41 8.02
N TRP A 60 -7.41 2.59 6.73
CA TRP A 60 -6.94 3.72 5.92
C TRP A 60 -7.24 5.10 6.52
N SER A 61 -8.36 5.24 7.22
CA SER A 61 -8.77 6.48 7.88
C SER A 61 -7.78 6.98 8.95
N GLU A 62 -7.05 6.08 9.62
CA GLU A 62 -6.08 6.43 10.67
C GLU A 62 -4.89 7.25 10.13
N THR A 63 -4.59 7.09 8.83
CA THR A 63 -3.42 7.70 8.19
C THR A 63 -3.80 8.82 7.22
N GLY A 64 -5.09 9.03 6.98
CA GLY A 64 -5.58 9.94 5.93
C GLY A 64 -5.38 9.41 4.51
N ALA A 65 -5.27 8.08 4.33
CA ALA A 65 -5.15 7.46 3.02
C ALA A 65 -6.49 7.50 2.25
N TYR A 66 -6.77 8.64 1.61
CA TYR A 66 -8.04 8.86 0.89
C TYR A 66 -8.11 8.18 -0.47
N TYR A 67 -6.98 8.05 -1.16
CA TYR A 67 -6.89 7.42 -2.47
C TYR A 67 -6.02 6.17 -2.33
N VAL A 68 -6.62 5.01 -2.55
CA VAL A 68 -5.93 3.72 -2.47
C VAL A 68 -5.59 3.23 -3.86
N VAL A 69 -4.35 2.80 -4.05
CA VAL A 69 -3.94 2.07 -5.26
C VAL A 69 -4.10 0.58 -4.96
N GLU A 70 -5.01 -0.07 -5.67
CA GLU A 70 -5.22 -1.52 -5.58
C GLU A 70 -4.33 -2.20 -6.64
N SER A 71 -3.18 -2.69 -6.17
CA SER A 71 -2.12 -3.26 -7.00
C SER A 71 -1.75 -4.71 -6.62
N THR A 72 -2.65 -5.43 -5.95
CA THR A 72 -2.46 -6.86 -5.63
C THR A 72 -2.70 -7.75 -6.85
N GLY A 73 -3.51 -7.28 -7.81
CA GLY A 73 -3.99 -8.06 -8.95
C GLY A 73 -5.14 -9.04 -8.61
N VAL A 74 -5.57 -9.13 -7.35
CA VAL A 74 -6.62 -10.06 -6.89
C VAL A 74 -7.99 -9.38 -6.75
N PHE A 75 -8.00 -8.08 -6.44
CA PHE A 75 -9.22 -7.30 -6.17
C PHE A 75 -9.57 -6.34 -7.34
N THR A 76 -9.67 -6.89 -8.56
CA THR A 76 -9.81 -6.10 -9.80
C THR A 76 -11.25 -5.83 -10.25
N THR A 77 -12.26 -6.30 -9.51
CA THR A 77 -13.67 -5.93 -9.76
C THR A 77 -14.11 -4.82 -8.82
N THR A 78 -15.12 -4.07 -9.22
CA THR A 78 -15.73 -3.00 -8.44
C THR A 78 -16.17 -3.48 -7.06
N GLU A 79 -16.77 -4.67 -6.97
CA GLU A 79 -17.19 -5.27 -5.70
C GLU A 79 -16.01 -5.52 -4.77
N LYS A 80 -14.95 -6.16 -5.27
CA LYS A 80 -13.77 -6.51 -4.49
C LYS A 80 -13.00 -5.27 -4.04
N ALA A 81 -12.73 -4.34 -4.95
CA ALA A 81 -12.01 -3.10 -4.67
C ALA A 81 -12.76 -2.20 -3.67
N LYS A 82 -14.09 -2.24 -3.64
CA LYS A 82 -14.91 -1.49 -2.65
C LYS A 82 -14.63 -1.88 -1.20
N ALA A 83 -14.00 -3.03 -0.94
CA ALA A 83 -13.61 -3.42 0.41
C ALA A 83 -12.75 -2.35 1.12
N HIS A 84 -11.85 -1.66 0.41
CA HIS A 84 -11.05 -0.56 0.98
C HIS A 84 -11.88 0.61 1.53
N LEU A 85 -13.10 0.82 1.01
CA LEU A 85 -13.97 1.88 1.49
C LEU A 85 -14.43 1.64 2.93
N LYS A 86 -14.51 0.37 3.37
CA LYS A 86 -14.81 0.03 4.76
C LYS A 86 -13.72 0.53 5.72
N GLY A 87 -12.47 0.50 5.27
CA GLY A 87 -11.31 1.06 5.97
C GLY A 87 -11.24 2.60 5.99
N GLY A 88 -12.14 3.28 5.29
CA GLY A 88 -12.20 4.75 5.23
C GLY A 88 -11.48 5.40 4.04
N ALA A 89 -11.07 4.60 3.03
CA ALA A 89 -10.66 5.16 1.75
C ALA A 89 -11.84 5.89 1.06
N LYS A 90 -11.56 6.96 0.32
CA LYS A 90 -12.57 7.71 -0.44
C LYS A 90 -12.67 7.25 -1.90
N LYS A 91 -11.55 6.83 -2.48
CA LYS A 91 -11.44 6.36 -3.86
C LYS A 91 -10.43 5.22 -3.94
N VAL A 92 -10.68 4.32 -4.88
CA VAL A 92 -9.80 3.19 -5.19
C VAL A 92 -9.44 3.27 -6.67
N VAL A 93 -8.16 3.11 -6.98
CA VAL A 93 -7.62 3.06 -8.35
C VAL A 93 -7.06 1.66 -8.56
N ILE A 94 -7.70 0.87 -9.42
CA ILE A 94 -7.28 -0.49 -9.74
C ILE A 94 -6.14 -0.39 -10.76
N SER A 95 -4.96 -0.94 -10.46
CA SER A 95 -3.77 -0.84 -11.32
C SER A 95 -3.74 -1.92 -12.42
N ALA A 96 -4.90 -2.38 -12.86
CA ALA A 96 -5.09 -3.42 -13.85
C ALA A 96 -6.43 -3.21 -14.58
N PRO A 97 -6.63 -3.80 -15.77
CA PRO A 97 -7.95 -3.84 -16.40
C PRO A 97 -8.99 -4.43 -15.46
N SER A 98 -10.17 -3.80 -15.41
CA SER A 98 -11.32 -4.28 -14.67
C SER A 98 -12.38 -4.81 -15.62
N ALA A 99 -13.13 -5.82 -15.17
CA ALA A 99 -14.28 -6.31 -15.92
C ALA A 99 -15.49 -5.37 -15.84
N ASP A 100 -15.57 -4.55 -14.80
CA ASP A 100 -16.78 -3.79 -14.45
C ASP A 100 -16.52 -2.36 -13.93
N ALA A 101 -15.26 -2.00 -13.61
CA ALA A 101 -14.90 -0.62 -13.32
C ALA A 101 -14.63 0.14 -14.64
N PRO A 102 -15.10 1.41 -14.76
CA PRO A 102 -14.94 2.22 -15.97
C PRO A 102 -13.51 2.71 -16.19
#